data_AF-A0A543KEU9-F1
#
_entry.id   AF-A0A543KEU9-F1
#
_cell.length_a   1.000
_cell.length_b   1.000
_cell.length_c   1.000
_cell.angle_alpha   90.00
_cell.angle_beta   90.00
_cell.angle_gamma   90.00
#
_symmetry.space_group_name_H-M   'P 1'
#
loop_
_entity.id
_entity.type
_entity.pdbx_description
1 polymer ?
#
loop_
_entity_poly.entity_id
_entity_poly.type
_entity_poly.pdbx_seq_one_letter_code
_entity_poly.pdbx_strand_id
1 'polypeptide(L)' 'MRSAMNGIMSHLILAPGMFVRHPQYPEWGIGQVQSRIGEMVTVSFVEAGKQVINGSKVALILVSETEI' A
#
# COMPACT_ATOMS: atom_id res chain seq x y z
N MET A 1 -28.77 -1.40 0.70
CA MET A 1 -27.59 -1.75 1.53
C MET A 1 -26.48 -2.11 0.55
N ARG A 2 -25.57 -1.18 0.28
CA ARG A 2 -24.74 -1.19 -0.94
C ARG A 2 -23.71 -2.31 -0.91
N SER A 3 -23.87 -3.19 -1.90
CA SER A 3 -23.04 -4.29 -2.34
C SER A 3 -21.55 -4.08 -2.08
N ALA A 4 -20.93 -5.08 -1.44
CA ALA A 4 -19.50 -5.28 -1.44
C ALA A 4 -18.98 -5.22 -2.88
N MET A 5 -18.29 -4.13 -3.21
CA MET A 5 -17.47 -4.07 -4.41
C MET A 5 -16.19 -4.81 -4.09
N ASN A 6 -16.28 -6.13 -4.22
CA ASN A 6 -15.15 -7.05 -4.29
C ASN A 6 -14.41 -6.74 -5.61
N GLY A 7 -13.77 -5.57 -5.65
CA GLY A 7 -13.05 -5.05 -6.78
C GLY A 7 -11.63 -5.56 -6.70
N ILE A 8 -11.38 -6.69 -7.37
CA ILE A 8 -10.07 -7.00 -7.91
C ILE A 8 -9.61 -5.80 -8.75
N MET A 9 -8.94 -4.81 -8.13
CA MET A 9 -8.34 -3.70 -8.87
C MET A 9 -7.02 -4.20 -9.47
N SER A 10 -7.20 -5.07 -10.46
CA SER A 10 -6.20 -5.49 -11.41
C SER A 10 -5.73 -4.27 -12.21
N HIS A 11 -4.64 -3.65 -11.74
CA HIS A 11 -3.53 -3.08 -12.50
C HIS A 11 -2.91 -1.87 -11.77
N LEU A 12 -1.85 -2.15 -10.98
CA LEU A 12 -0.58 -1.40 -11.02
C LEU A 12 -0.56 0.11 -10.79
N ILE A 13 -1.52 0.71 -10.09
CA ILE A 13 -1.37 2.12 -9.65
C ILE A 13 -1.41 2.15 -8.13
N LEU A 14 -0.26 1.94 -7.47
CA LEU A 14 -0.09 2.45 -6.11
C LEU A 14 -0.05 3.98 -6.22
N ALA A 15 -1.22 4.62 -6.07
CA ALA A 15 -1.35 6.06 -6.12
C ALA A 15 -1.07 6.68 -4.74
N PRO A 16 -0.64 7.94 -4.70
CA PRO A 16 -0.64 8.72 -3.47
C PRO A 16 -2.00 8.61 -2.76
N GLY A 17 -1.98 8.40 -1.45
CA GLY A 17 -3.17 8.28 -0.61
C GLY A 17 -3.65 6.85 -0.37
N MET A 18 -3.14 5.86 -1.11
CA MET A 18 -3.48 4.45 -0.85
C MET A 18 -2.80 3.92 0.42
N PHE A 19 -3.50 3.06 1.16
CA PHE A 19 -2.95 2.34 2.31
C PHE A 19 -2.45 0.96 1.89
N VAL A 20 -1.26 0.60 2.37
CA VAL A 20 -0.57 -0.65 2.05
C VAL A 20 0.08 -1.22 3.31
N ARG A 21 0.28 -2.53 3.35
CA ARG A 21 1.13 -3.19 4.35
C ARG A 21 2.31 -3.89 3.68
N HIS A 22 3.43 -3.93 4.39
CA HIS A 22 4.59 -4.68 3.94
C HIS A 22 4.44 -6.16 4.32
N PRO A 23 4.46 -7.11 3.36
CA PRO A 23 4.23 -8.53 3.67
C PRO A 23 5.37 -9.14 4.50
N GLN A 24 6.61 -8.68 4.31
CA GLN A 24 7.77 -9.20 5.04
C GLN A 24 8.03 -8.48 6.37
N TYR A 25 7.39 -7.32 6.58
CA TYR A 25 7.57 -6.48 7.78
C TYR A 25 6.20 -6.04 8.28
N PRO A 26 5.37 -6.96 8.77
CA PRO A 26 4.05 -6.63 9.30
C PRO A 26 4.14 -5.70 10.52
N GLU A 27 5.28 -5.72 11.24
CA GLU A 27 5.55 -4.85 12.39
C GLU A 27 5.66 -3.37 12.03
N TRP A 28 5.88 -3.02 10.75
CA TRP A 28 5.89 -1.62 10.31
C TRP A 28 4.47 -0.99 10.34
N GLY A 29 3.45 -1.84 10.49
CA GLY A 29 2.05 -1.43 10.49
C GLY A 29 1.54 -1.08 9.10
N ILE A 30 0.40 -0.39 9.08
CA ILE A 30 -0.18 0.15 7.85
C ILE A 30 0.67 1.35 7.42
N GLY A 31 0.97 1.43 6.13
CA GLY A 31 1.67 2.55 5.54
C GLY A 31 0.84 3.23 4.46
N GLN A 32 0.98 4.54 4.35
CA GLN A 32 0.32 5.33 3.31
C GLN A 32 1.31 5.63 2.19
N VAL A 33 0.93 5.32 0.95
CA VAL A 33 1.68 5.69 -0.24
C VAL A 33 1.70 7.21 -0.36
N GLN A 34 2.88 7.81 -0.33
CA GLN A 34 3.05 9.25 -0.57
C GLN A 34 3.33 9.56 -2.04
N SER A 35 4.10 8.71 -2.72
CA SER A 35 4.44 8.89 -4.13
C SER A 35 4.91 7.60 -4.78
N ARG A 36 4.84 7.56 -6.11
CA ARG A 36 5.38 6.46 -6.92
C ARG A 36 6.17 7.03 -8.10
N ILE A 37 7.40 6.56 -8.27
CA ILE A 37 8.31 6.92 -9.37
C ILE A 37 8.75 5.62 -10.04
N GLY A 38 8.14 5.32 -11.19
CA GLY A 38 8.37 4.06 -11.91
C GLY A 38 7.96 2.86 -11.07
N GLU A 39 8.96 2.08 -10.64
CA GLU A 39 8.81 0.89 -9.79
C GLU A 39 8.99 1.20 -8.30
N MET A 40 9.55 2.36 -7.95
CA MET A 40 9.79 2.75 -6.57
C MET A 40 8.59 3.49 -5.99
N VAL A 41 8.10 3.02 -4.85
CA VAL A 41 6.94 3.55 -4.14
C VAL A 41 7.39 4.04 -2.79
N THR A 42 7.20 5.32 -2.52
CA THR A 42 7.44 5.90 -1.21
C THR A 42 6.20 5.70 -0.36
N VAL A 43 6.36 5.00 0.75
CA VAL A 43 5.30 4.69 1.71
C VAL A 43 5.72 5.21 3.08
N SER A 44 4.82 5.91 3.77
CA SER A 44 5.00 6.30 5.17
C SER A 44 4.29 5.30 6.05
N PHE A 45 5.04 4.41 6.68
CA PHE A 45 4.58 3.43 7.66
C PHE A 45 4.45 4.07 9.05
N VAL A 46 3.50 3.60 9.85
CA VAL A 46 3.25 4.13 11.21
C VAL A 46 4.44 3.87 12.13
N GLU A 47 4.97 2.64 12.14
CA GLU A 47 6.02 2.25 13.10
C GLU A 47 7.44 2.45 12.52
N ALA A 48 7.61 2.31 11.20
CA ALA A 48 8.91 2.37 10.53
C ALA A 48 9.19 3.70 9.80
N GLY A 49 8.24 4.63 9.82
CA GLY A 49 8.32 5.91 9.12
C GLY A 49 8.35 5.78 7.60
N LYS A 50 8.97 6.75 6.93
CA LYS A 50 9.04 6.81 5.47
C LYS A 50 10.04 5.81 4.90
N GLN A 51 9.55 4.88 4.08
CA GLN A 51 10.34 3.88 3.39
C GLN A 51 10.08 3.90 1.88
N VAL A 52 11.13 3.64 1.10
CA VAL A 52 11.03 3.51 -0.36
C VAL A 52 11.07 2.04 -0.72
N ILE A 53 9.98 1.54 -1.27
CA ILE A 53 9.78 0.13 -1.60
C ILE A 53 9.87 -0.05 -3.10
N ASN A 54 10.65 -1.02 -3.56
CA ASN A 54 10.66 -1.41 -4.96
C ASN A 54 9.49 -2.37 -5.23
N GLY A 55 8.44 -1.87 -5.87
CA GLY A 55 7.21 -2.62 -6.20
C GLY A 55 7.40 -3.77 -7.18
N SER A 56 8.55 -3.84 -7.87
CA SER A 56 8.91 -4.97 -8.75
C SER A 56 9.63 -6.09 -8.01
N LYS A 57 10.19 -5.80 -6.82
CA LYS A 57 10.77 -6.82 -5.93
C LYS A 57 9.79 -7.25 -4.84
N VAL A 58 8.96 -6.32 -4.36
CA VAL A 58 8.04 -6.55 -3.25
C VAL A 58 6.63 -6.13 -3.66
N ALA A 59 5.72 -7.10 -3.70
CA ALA A 59 4.30 -6.85 -3.87
C ALA A 59 3.69 -6.38 -2.54
N LEU A 60 3.52 -5.07 -2.38
CA LEU A 60 2.81 -4.49 -1.24
C LEU A 60 1.34 -4.91 -1.26
N ILE A 61 0.79 -5.20 -0.09
CA ILE A 61 -0.60 -5.62 0.05
C ILE A 61 -1.43 -4.37 0.30
N LEU A 62 -2.32 -4.03 -0.63
CA LEU A 62 -3.28 -2.94 -0.45
C LEU A 62 -4.25 -3.27 0.69
N VAL A 63 -4.46 -2.29 1.57
CA VAL A 63 -5.41 -2.35 2.68
C VAL A 63 -6.54 -1.38 2.36
N SER A 64 -7.78 -1.83 2.42
CA SER A 64 -8.95 -0.98 2.22
C SER A 64 -9.20 -0.13 3.48
N GLU A 65 -9.54 1.14 3.30
CA GLU A 65 -9.84 2.10 4.40
C GLU A 65 -10.96 1.61 5.34
N THR A 66 -11.80 0.68 4.91
CA THR A 66 -12.89 0.10 5.70
C THR A 66 -12.43 -0.70 6.93
N GLU A 67 -11.13 -0.96 7.08
CA GLU A 67 -10.55 -1.68 8.23
C GLU A 67 -9.61 -0.82 9.10
N ILE A 68 -9.57 0.51 8.89
CA ILE A 68 -8.77 1.46 9.69
C ILE A 68 -9.64 2.12 10.77
#